data_AF-A0A1M5ZAY6-F1
#
_entry.id   AF-A0A1M5ZAY6-F1
#
_cell.length_a   1.000
_cell.length_b   1.000
_cell.length_c   1.000
_cell.angle_alpha   90.00
_cell.angle_beta   90.00
_cell.angle_gamma   90.00
#
_symmetry.space_group_name_H-M   'P 1'
#
loop_
_entity.id
_entity.type
_entity.pdbx_description
1 polymer ?
#
loop_
_entity_poly.entity_id
_entity_poly.type
_entity_poly.pdbx_seq_one_letter_code
_entity_poly.pdbx_strand_id
1 'polypeptide(L)'
;MKLEESNAYVARCFNGEPASCSFACPFSLDIRSYLEKVSKGRWAPAYKLLRNAVVFPAVVAALCPQPCRGHCQRTQLGDEALAMSDLETACVRYAKNRKAELYVIPPKTQRIAVVGAGPAGLACALSLAQKRYIVTVFDKAPGWGGSLRRHPRFSEFEEDFMLQFSGVEAEFRYDTEITGLGALDDYDAVYVATGRSGADFGLLDSWDRALLTTSNPKVFLGGELTGEDLMEAIALGNEASKIIESYLLAGKASRAPGPDRTNCERYLRHDGEAKKPLVQKSEGEVYTEEEAKAEAARCFQCDCDYCEASCEMLKSFRKKPKKLGLEVFTDSSANSLVSTHTLTRETYSCNICGHCKAVCPVNVDMGDLLQFSRTDRVAQGLQVPAFHDYWLREMDFNSTEGAYASAPKGKKA
;
A
#
# COMPACT_ATOMS: atom_id res chain seq x y z
N MET A 1 -26.15 16.04 -2.23
CA MET A 1 -25.04 15.35 -2.93
C MET A 1 -24.65 14.04 -2.24
N LYS A 2 -24.36 12.97 -3.00
CA LYS A 2 -23.76 11.73 -2.48
C LYS A 2 -22.24 11.77 -2.59
N LEU A 3 -21.53 11.09 -1.69
CA LEU A 3 -20.06 11.02 -1.71
C LEU A 3 -19.53 10.44 -3.04
N GLU A 4 -20.25 9.48 -3.59
CA GLU A 4 -19.94 8.83 -4.88
C GLU A 4 -19.89 9.84 -6.04
N GLU A 5 -20.77 10.84 -6.04
CA GLU A 5 -20.85 11.86 -7.10
C GLU A 5 -19.61 12.78 -7.06
N SER A 6 -19.20 13.21 -5.88
CA SER A 6 -17.97 14.01 -5.70
C SER A 6 -16.71 13.18 -6.02
N ASN A 7 -16.66 11.94 -5.54
CA ASN A 7 -15.53 11.06 -5.76
C ASN A 7 -15.36 10.66 -7.23
N ALA A 8 -16.44 10.62 -8.03
CA ALA A 8 -16.37 10.31 -9.45
C ALA A 8 -15.41 11.25 -10.22
N TYR A 9 -15.33 12.52 -9.84
CA TYR A 9 -14.40 13.49 -10.46
C TYR A 9 -12.93 13.17 -10.21
N VAL A 10 -12.61 12.55 -9.08
CA VAL A 10 -11.23 12.28 -8.64
C VAL A 10 -10.88 10.79 -8.60
N ALA A 11 -11.81 9.91 -8.98
CA ALA A 11 -11.65 8.46 -8.92
C ALA A 11 -10.46 7.94 -9.75
N ARG A 12 -10.17 8.60 -10.89
CA ARG A 12 -9.03 8.27 -11.76
C ARG A 12 -7.71 8.85 -11.26
N CYS A 13 -7.74 9.78 -10.32
CA CYS A 13 -6.53 10.38 -9.78
C CYS A 13 -5.72 9.31 -9.06
N PHE A 14 -4.43 9.22 -9.36
CA PHE A 14 -3.53 8.28 -8.69
C PHE A 14 -2.49 8.97 -7.80
N ASN A 15 -2.62 10.28 -7.54
CA ASN A 15 -1.82 10.94 -6.50
C ASN A 15 -2.05 10.23 -5.16
N GLY A 16 -0.97 9.96 -4.44
CA GLY A 16 -0.97 9.25 -3.16
C GLY A 16 -1.15 7.73 -3.27
N GLU A 17 -1.30 7.18 -4.47
CA GLU A 17 -1.25 5.72 -4.67
C GLU A 17 0.20 5.22 -4.65
N PRO A 18 0.42 3.90 -4.48
CA PRO A 18 1.76 3.31 -4.55
C PRO A 18 2.51 3.67 -5.84
N ALA A 19 3.84 3.68 -5.79
CA ALA A 19 4.66 3.89 -6.99
C ALA A 19 4.62 2.66 -7.92
N SER A 20 4.94 2.84 -9.20
CA SER A 20 4.99 1.75 -10.20
C SER A 20 5.84 0.55 -9.76
N CYS A 21 7.00 0.82 -9.15
CA CYS A 21 7.89 -0.20 -8.61
C CYS A 21 7.29 -0.97 -7.41
N SER A 22 6.42 -0.33 -6.62
CA SER A 22 5.70 -0.96 -5.51
C SER A 22 4.57 -1.86 -5.98
N PHE A 23 3.86 -1.49 -7.06
CA PHE A 23 2.88 -2.35 -7.72
C PHE A 23 3.52 -3.62 -8.27
N ALA A 24 4.77 -3.53 -8.76
CA ALA A 24 5.51 -4.66 -9.31
C ALA A 24 6.09 -5.60 -8.24
N CYS A 25 6.16 -5.17 -6.98
CA CYS A 25 6.69 -5.97 -5.89
C CYS A 25 5.66 -7.02 -5.45
N PRO A 26 6.00 -8.32 -5.41
CA PRO A 26 5.10 -9.37 -4.91
C PRO A 26 4.54 -9.07 -3.51
N PHE A 27 5.39 -8.47 -2.66
CA PHE A 27 5.07 -8.12 -1.28
C PHE A 27 4.35 -6.77 -1.12
N SER A 28 4.12 -6.04 -2.22
CA SER A 28 3.55 -4.68 -2.19
C SER A 28 4.32 -3.73 -1.26
N LEU A 29 5.66 -3.85 -1.24
CA LEU A 29 6.54 -3.02 -0.41
C LEU A 29 6.38 -1.55 -0.78
N ASP A 30 6.17 -0.67 0.19
CA ASP A 30 6.22 0.79 -0.03
C ASP A 30 7.68 1.25 -0.20
N ILE A 31 8.15 1.15 -1.45
CA ILE A 31 9.53 1.44 -1.84
C ILE A 31 9.84 2.92 -1.64
N ARG A 32 8.89 3.83 -1.84
CA ARG A 32 9.10 5.28 -1.61
C ARG A 32 9.46 5.54 -0.16
N SER A 33 8.59 5.11 0.75
CA SER A 33 8.78 5.25 2.20
C SER A 33 9.99 4.48 2.71
N TYR A 34 10.32 3.35 2.10
CA TYR A 34 11.52 2.58 2.42
C TYR A 34 12.79 3.35 2.07
N LEU A 35 12.91 3.80 0.81
CA LEU A 35 14.08 4.51 0.30
C LEU A 35 14.27 5.87 0.96
N GLU A 36 13.19 6.57 1.32
CA GLU A 36 13.26 7.81 2.08
C GLU A 36 13.92 7.61 3.46
N LYS A 37 13.70 6.45 4.10
CA LYS A 37 14.32 6.13 5.39
C LYS A 37 15.78 5.72 5.21
N VAL A 38 16.08 4.94 4.18
CA VAL A 38 17.44 4.50 3.86
C VAL A 38 18.33 5.70 3.50
N SER A 39 17.85 6.63 2.67
CA SER A 39 18.61 7.84 2.30
C SER A 39 18.95 8.73 3.51
N LYS A 40 18.12 8.70 4.55
CA LYS A 40 18.32 9.40 5.83
C LYS A 40 19.14 8.59 6.86
N GLY A 41 19.65 7.40 6.50
CA GLY A 41 20.36 6.51 7.42
C GLY A 41 19.48 5.93 8.55
N ARG A 42 18.15 5.95 8.40
CA ARG A 42 17.22 5.47 9.41
C ARG A 42 16.98 3.96 9.24
N TRP A 43 18.00 3.16 9.56
CA TRP A 43 18.02 1.71 9.34
C TRP A 43 16.93 0.94 10.11
N ALA A 44 16.71 1.27 11.39
CA ALA A 44 15.70 0.58 12.20
C ALA A 44 14.26 0.70 11.63
N PRO A 45 13.73 1.91 11.33
CA PRO A 45 12.40 2.00 10.72
C PRO A 45 12.36 1.53 9.26
N ALA A 46 13.47 1.59 8.51
CA ALA A 46 13.55 0.99 7.18
C ALA A 46 13.42 -0.53 7.24
N TYR A 47 14.14 -1.18 8.15
CA TYR A 47 14.08 -2.62 8.37
C TYR A 47 12.70 -3.06 8.87
N LYS A 48 12.08 -2.29 9.78
CA LYS A 48 10.70 -2.56 10.22
C LYS A 48 9.73 -2.56 9.05
N LEU A 49 9.82 -1.58 8.15
CA LEU A 49 8.98 -1.49 6.96
C LEU A 49 9.21 -2.69 6.03
N LEU A 50 10.48 -3.01 5.74
CA LEU A 50 10.87 -4.16 4.92
C LEU A 50 10.32 -5.47 5.50
N ARG A 51 10.60 -5.76 6.77
CA ARG A 51 10.14 -6.96 7.47
C ARG A 51 8.63 -7.11 7.46
N ASN A 52 7.90 -6.04 7.76
CA ASN A 52 6.44 -6.09 7.81
C ASN A 52 5.82 -6.43 6.44
N ALA A 53 6.49 -6.09 5.34
CA ALA A 53 6.04 -6.43 4.00
C ALA A 53 6.47 -7.85 3.58
N VAL A 54 7.77 -8.14 3.68
CA VAL A 54 8.39 -9.32 3.03
C VAL A 54 8.52 -10.54 3.94
N VAL A 55 8.21 -10.40 5.23
CA VAL A 55 8.25 -11.44 6.27
C VAL A 55 9.67 -11.90 6.63
N PHE A 56 10.48 -12.32 5.65
CA PHE A 56 11.87 -12.79 5.81
C PHE A 56 12.87 -11.88 5.06
N PRO A 57 13.31 -10.76 5.68
CA PRO A 57 14.17 -9.78 5.03
C PRO A 57 15.48 -10.31 4.46
N ALA A 58 16.16 -11.24 5.14
CA ALA A 58 17.46 -11.72 4.69
C ALA A 58 17.32 -12.65 3.47
N VAL A 59 16.30 -13.50 3.48
CA VAL A 59 15.96 -14.38 2.33
C VAL A 59 15.62 -13.53 1.10
N VAL A 60 14.77 -12.53 1.28
CA VAL A 60 14.31 -11.67 0.18
C VAL A 60 15.45 -10.81 -0.36
N ALA A 61 16.24 -10.19 0.51
CA ALA A 61 17.41 -9.39 0.12
C ALA A 61 18.42 -10.20 -0.71
N ALA A 62 18.59 -11.50 -0.40
CA ALA A 62 19.54 -12.38 -1.07
C ALA A 62 19.03 -12.94 -2.41
N LEU A 63 17.73 -13.20 -2.54
CA LEU A 63 17.17 -13.99 -3.65
C LEU A 63 16.20 -13.20 -4.56
N CYS A 64 15.91 -11.93 -4.27
CA CYS A 64 14.91 -11.17 -5.00
C CYS A 64 15.35 -10.94 -6.47
N PRO A 65 14.50 -11.29 -7.46
CA PRO A 65 14.81 -11.06 -8.88
C PRO A 65 14.65 -9.60 -9.32
N GLN A 66 14.32 -8.69 -8.39
CA GLN A 66 14.17 -7.26 -8.60
C GLN A 66 13.16 -6.84 -9.70
N PRO A 67 11.90 -7.35 -9.70
CA PRO A 67 10.90 -6.97 -10.70
C PRO A 67 10.62 -5.45 -10.71
N CYS A 68 10.79 -4.80 -9.56
CA CYS A 68 10.70 -3.36 -9.39
C CYS A 68 11.67 -2.54 -10.28
N ARG A 69 12.80 -3.11 -10.72
CA ARG A 69 13.75 -2.41 -11.62
C ARG A 69 13.17 -2.16 -13.00
N GLY A 70 12.39 -3.11 -13.53
CA GLY A 70 11.73 -2.97 -14.84
C GLY A 70 10.72 -1.82 -14.88
N HIS A 71 10.18 -1.44 -13.72
CA HIS A 71 9.17 -0.38 -13.58
C HIS A 71 9.72 0.89 -12.89
N CYS A 72 11.03 1.01 -12.72
CA CYS A 72 11.65 2.17 -12.13
C CYS A 72 11.61 3.35 -13.11
N GLN A 73 10.94 4.45 -12.75
CA GLN A 73 10.77 5.58 -13.67
C GLN A 73 12.07 6.35 -13.98
N ARG A 74 13.18 6.07 -13.25
CA ARG A 74 14.51 6.62 -13.58
C ARG A 74 15.00 6.18 -14.96
N THR A 75 14.65 4.97 -15.39
CA THR A 75 15.09 4.43 -16.69
C THR A 75 14.57 5.25 -17.87
N GLN A 76 13.51 6.03 -17.66
CA GLN A 76 12.92 6.90 -18.67
C GLN A 76 13.82 8.10 -19.01
N LEU A 77 14.71 8.51 -18.10
CA LEU A 77 15.76 9.48 -18.40
C LEU A 77 17.00 8.84 -19.06
N GLY A 78 17.00 7.53 -19.28
CA GLY A 78 18.18 6.78 -19.72
C GLY A 78 19.20 6.52 -18.60
N ASP A 79 18.77 6.60 -17.34
CA ASP A 79 19.56 6.20 -16.17
C ASP A 79 19.33 4.73 -15.81
N GLU A 80 20.24 4.16 -15.04
CA GLU A 80 20.03 2.85 -14.44
C GLU A 80 19.01 2.91 -13.28
N ALA A 81 18.19 1.86 -13.17
CA ALA A 81 17.29 1.66 -12.05
C ALA A 81 18.03 1.56 -10.70
N LEU A 82 17.28 1.71 -9.61
CA LEU A 82 17.81 1.60 -8.25
C LEU A 82 18.24 0.16 -7.95
N ALA A 83 19.38 -0.01 -7.27
CA ALA A 83 19.88 -1.30 -6.82
C ALA A 83 19.15 -1.79 -5.55
N MET A 84 17.88 -2.17 -5.69
CA MET A 84 17.01 -2.54 -4.57
C MET A 84 17.56 -3.69 -3.72
N SER A 85 18.09 -4.76 -4.31
CA SER A 85 18.64 -5.89 -3.52
C SER A 85 19.84 -5.47 -2.68
N ASP A 86 20.69 -4.58 -3.20
CA ASP A 86 21.85 -4.09 -2.47
C ASP A 86 21.43 -3.17 -1.32
N LEU A 87 20.39 -2.35 -1.54
CA LEU A 87 19.79 -1.52 -0.50
C LEU A 87 19.10 -2.37 0.59
N GLU A 88 18.37 -3.42 0.20
CA GLU A 88 17.78 -4.39 1.12
C GLU A 88 18.84 -5.13 1.93
N THR A 89 19.91 -5.57 1.28
CA THR A 89 21.06 -6.22 1.92
C THR A 89 21.75 -5.28 2.91
N ALA A 90 21.99 -4.02 2.52
CA ALA A 90 22.54 -3.00 3.40
C ALA A 90 21.61 -2.73 4.60
N CYS A 91 20.29 -2.65 4.36
CA CYS A 91 19.30 -2.46 5.41
C CYS A 91 19.30 -3.60 6.42
N VAL A 92 19.31 -4.85 5.95
CA VAL A 92 19.48 -6.03 6.82
C VAL A 92 20.77 -5.89 7.62
N ARG A 93 21.92 -5.63 6.96
CA ARG A 93 23.24 -5.53 7.61
C ARG A 93 23.28 -4.47 8.72
N TYR A 94 22.87 -3.24 8.44
CA TYR A 94 23.02 -2.09 9.34
C TYR A 94 21.91 -1.94 10.37
N ALA A 95 20.80 -2.67 10.26
CA ALA A 95 19.75 -2.67 11.26
C ALA A 95 20.26 -3.31 12.57
N LYS A 96 20.42 -2.48 13.62
CA LYS A 96 20.85 -2.91 14.96
C LYS A 96 19.78 -3.67 15.73
N ASN A 97 18.52 -3.22 15.65
CA ASN A 97 17.39 -3.87 16.31
C ASN A 97 16.46 -4.50 15.26
N ARG A 98 16.61 -5.81 15.08
CA ARG A 98 15.84 -6.59 14.09
C ARG A 98 14.68 -7.38 14.71
N LYS A 99 14.56 -7.39 16.04
CA LYS A 99 13.53 -8.16 16.74
C LYS A 99 12.13 -7.63 16.44
N ALA A 100 11.16 -8.54 16.36
CA ALA A 100 9.76 -8.18 16.21
C ALA A 100 9.28 -7.36 17.40
N GLU A 101 8.55 -6.27 17.13
CA GLU A 101 7.78 -5.60 18.17
C GLU A 101 6.55 -6.48 18.42
N LEU A 102 6.46 -7.03 19.62
CA LEU A 102 5.33 -7.86 20.00
C LEU A 102 4.24 -6.98 20.59
N TYR A 103 3.06 -7.03 19.99
CA TYR A 103 1.87 -6.42 20.56
C TYR A 103 1.23 -7.41 21.54
N VAL A 104 0.69 -6.88 22.64
CA VAL A 104 -0.10 -7.66 23.58
C VAL A 104 -1.49 -7.85 22.96
N ILE A 105 -1.67 -9.00 22.31
CA ILE A 105 -2.93 -9.43 21.71
C ILE A 105 -3.43 -10.64 22.52
N PRO A 106 -4.73 -10.72 22.86
CA PRO A 106 -5.27 -11.88 23.55
C PRO A 106 -5.13 -13.15 22.68
N PRO A 107 -4.87 -14.32 23.29
CA PRO A 107 -4.81 -15.58 22.56
C PRO A 107 -6.16 -15.92 21.93
N LYS A 108 -6.13 -16.53 20.75
CA LYS A 108 -7.30 -17.03 20.05
C LYS A 108 -7.44 -18.54 20.24
N THR A 109 -8.65 -19.05 20.12
CA THR A 109 -8.96 -20.48 20.33
C THR A 109 -8.86 -21.32 19.06
N GLN A 110 -8.87 -20.68 17.88
CA GLN A 110 -8.85 -21.37 16.60
C GLN A 110 -7.49 -22.02 16.33
N ARG A 111 -7.54 -23.27 15.86
CA ARG A 111 -6.39 -24.11 15.53
C ARG A 111 -6.18 -24.15 14.03
N ILE A 112 -4.97 -23.84 13.59
CA ILE A 112 -4.60 -23.78 12.17
C ILE A 112 -3.44 -24.74 11.91
N ALA A 113 -3.62 -25.62 10.93
CA ALA A 113 -2.55 -26.49 10.44
C ALA A 113 -1.88 -25.87 9.22
N VAL A 114 -0.55 -25.87 9.20
CA VAL A 114 0.23 -25.51 8.02
C VAL A 114 1.02 -26.74 7.58
N VAL A 115 0.78 -27.21 6.36
CA VAL A 115 1.47 -28.38 5.80
C VAL A 115 2.59 -27.91 4.88
N GLY A 116 3.82 -28.11 5.32
CA GLY A 116 5.06 -27.64 4.71
C GLY A 116 5.70 -26.51 5.52
N ALA A 117 6.89 -26.76 6.07
CA ALA A 117 7.78 -25.79 6.70
C ALA A 117 8.75 -25.14 5.69
N GLY A 118 8.32 -25.01 4.43
CA GLY A 118 9.00 -24.19 3.43
C GLY A 118 8.68 -22.70 3.58
N PRO A 119 9.32 -21.81 2.80
CA PRO A 119 9.22 -20.36 2.98
C PRO A 119 7.77 -19.81 2.93
N ALA A 120 6.93 -20.35 2.04
CA ALA A 120 5.51 -19.99 1.95
C ALA A 120 4.72 -20.40 3.20
N GLY A 121 4.88 -21.65 3.65
CA GLY A 121 4.24 -22.15 4.86
C GLY A 121 4.70 -21.41 6.12
N LEU A 122 6.00 -21.18 6.25
CA LEU A 122 6.58 -20.38 7.33
C LEU A 122 6.04 -18.94 7.34
N ALA A 123 5.88 -18.31 6.17
CA ALA A 123 5.33 -16.96 6.08
C ALA A 123 3.87 -16.91 6.58
N CYS A 124 3.05 -17.88 6.18
CA CYS A 124 1.68 -18.01 6.66
C CYS A 124 1.64 -18.27 8.17
N ALA A 125 2.44 -19.24 8.64
CA ALA A 125 2.52 -19.62 10.05
C ALA A 125 2.95 -18.46 10.94
N LEU A 126 3.97 -17.72 10.54
CA LEU A 126 4.48 -16.56 11.27
C LEU A 126 3.43 -15.46 11.38
N SER A 127 2.78 -15.09 10.27
CA SER A 127 1.75 -14.03 10.27
C SER A 127 0.53 -14.40 11.10
N LEU A 128 0.13 -15.68 11.14
CA LEU A 128 -0.95 -16.17 11.99
C LEU A 128 -0.53 -16.24 13.48
N ALA A 129 0.69 -16.71 13.77
CA ALA A 129 1.22 -16.79 15.13
C ALA A 129 1.40 -15.39 15.76
N GLN A 130 1.82 -14.38 14.98
CA GLN A 130 1.87 -12.99 15.41
C GLN A 130 0.50 -12.45 15.84
N LYS A 131 -0.59 -12.98 15.27
CA LYS A 131 -1.99 -12.66 15.64
C LYS A 131 -2.54 -13.57 16.75
N ARG A 132 -1.69 -14.38 17.37
CA ARG A 132 -1.99 -15.29 18.49
C ARG A 132 -3.00 -16.39 18.18
N TYR A 133 -3.02 -16.87 16.94
CA TYR A 133 -3.67 -18.13 16.58
C TYR A 133 -2.83 -19.34 17.04
N ILE A 134 -3.48 -20.47 17.29
CA ILE A 134 -2.79 -21.72 17.61
C ILE A 134 -2.35 -22.36 16.30
N VAL A 135 -1.08 -22.22 15.94
CA VAL A 135 -0.53 -22.71 14.68
C VAL A 135 0.35 -23.93 14.91
N THR A 136 0.03 -25.03 14.21
CA THR A 136 0.90 -26.21 14.11
C THR A 136 1.41 -26.34 12.68
N VAL A 137 2.73 -26.35 12.51
CA VAL A 137 3.41 -26.55 11.22
C VAL A 137 3.88 -28.01 11.14
N PHE A 138 3.48 -28.70 10.08
CA PHE A 138 3.88 -30.08 9.79
C PHE A 138 4.87 -30.08 8.63
N ASP A 139 5.96 -30.83 8.73
CA ASP A 139 6.85 -31.08 7.59
C ASP A 139 7.38 -32.51 7.66
N LYS A 140 7.56 -33.11 6.48
CA LYS A 140 8.16 -34.45 6.34
C LYS A 140 9.67 -34.46 6.57
N ALA A 141 10.33 -33.32 6.41
CA ALA A 141 11.76 -33.16 6.65
C ALA A 141 12.04 -32.88 8.14
N PRO A 142 13.28 -33.12 8.61
CA PRO A 142 13.67 -32.94 10.01
C PRO A 142 13.82 -31.47 10.44
N GLY A 143 13.22 -30.52 9.73
CA GLY A 143 13.21 -29.12 10.12
C GLY A 143 12.68 -28.19 9.02
N TRP A 144 12.72 -26.88 9.27
CA TRP A 144 12.22 -25.85 8.36
C TRP A 144 13.14 -25.54 7.18
N GLY A 145 12.65 -24.72 6.24
CA GLY A 145 13.39 -24.16 5.12
C GLY A 145 13.00 -24.75 3.77
N GLY A 146 12.41 -25.94 3.74
CA GLY A 146 11.92 -26.58 2.51
C GLY A 146 12.94 -26.55 1.36
N SER A 147 12.56 -25.95 0.23
CA SER A 147 13.40 -25.82 -0.98
C SER A 147 14.73 -25.08 -0.72
N LEU A 148 14.77 -24.16 0.25
CA LEU A 148 15.95 -23.36 0.57
C LEU A 148 17.06 -24.12 1.31
N ARG A 149 16.78 -25.31 1.87
CA ARG A 149 17.80 -26.14 2.57
C ARG A 149 19.00 -26.49 1.69
N ARG A 150 18.80 -26.55 0.37
CA ARG A 150 19.84 -26.87 -0.62
C ARG A 150 20.63 -25.63 -1.07
N HIS A 151 20.23 -24.44 -0.64
CA HIS A 151 20.88 -23.20 -1.03
C HIS A 151 22.20 -23.02 -0.25
N PRO A 152 23.30 -22.57 -0.88
CA PRO A 152 24.59 -22.38 -0.20
C PRO A 152 24.53 -21.44 1.01
N ARG A 153 23.63 -20.45 0.96
CA ARG A 153 23.40 -19.44 2.02
C ARG A 153 22.32 -19.85 3.03
N PHE A 154 21.98 -21.14 3.12
CA PHE A 154 20.87 -21.59 3.98
C PHE A 154 21.06 -21.24 5.46
N SER A 155 22.30 -21.26 5.97
CA SER A 155 22.58 -20.85 7.35
C SER A 155 22.10 -19.43 7.66
N GLU A 156 22.32 -18.48 6.75
CA GLU A 156 21.84 -17.10 6.89
C GLU A 156 20.30 -17.02 6.86
N PHE A 157 19.67 -17.87 6.06
CA PHE A 157 18.20 -17.92 5.94
C PHE A 157 17.57 -18.54 7.19
N GLU A 158 18.19 -19.59 7.72
CA GLU A 158 17.79 -20.23 8.97
C GLU A 158 17.91 -19.27 10.16
N GLU A 159 18.97 -18.46 10.22
CA GLU A 159 19.08 -17.38 11.21
C GLU A 159 17.94 -16.36 11.11
N ASP A 160 17.52 -15.99 9.89
CA ASP A 160 16.38 -15.10 9.69
C ASP A 160 15.07 -15.75 10.16
N PHE A 161 14.83 -17.03 9.82
CA PHE A 161 13.67 -17.77 10.33
C PHE A 161 13.64 -17.81 11.86
N MET A 162 14.75 -18.21 12.50
CA MET A 162 14.87 -18.21 13.96
C MET A 162 14.59 -16.84 14.56
N LEU A 163 15.15 -15.78 13.96
CA LEU A 163 14.96 -14.42 14.43
C LEU A 163 13.49 -14.00 14.35
N GLN A 164 12.81 -14.26 13.23
CA GLN A 164 11.41 -13.87 13.06
C GLN A 164 10.48 -14.68 13.97
N PHE A 165 10.77 -15.96 14.20
CA PHE A 165 9.98 -16.82 15.11
C PHE A 165 10.31 -16.62 16.60
N SER A 166 11.44 -15.99 16.95
CA SER A 166 11.91 -15.84 18.34
C SER A 166 10.94 -15.16 19.31
N GLY A 167 9.94 -14.43 18.81
CA GLY A 167 8.95 -13.71 19.62
C GLY A 167 7.53 -14.29 19.55
N VAL A 168 7.31 -15.39 18.83
CA VAL A 168 5.99 -15.97 18.62
C VAL A 168 5.96 -17.44 19.02
N GLU A 169 4.77 -17.93 19.34
CA GLU A 169 4.54 -19.33 19.68
C GLU A 169 3.92 -20.02 18.48
N ALA A 170 4.64 -20.99 17.93
CA ALA A 170 4.16 -21.90 16.90
C ALA A 170 4.70 -23.30 17.20
N GLU A 171 3.86 -24.32 17.04
CA GLU A 171 4.26 -25.71 17.23
C GLU A 171 4.83 -26.24 15.91
N PHE A 172 6.02 -26.84 15.94
CA PHE A 172 6.62 -27.47 14.77
C PHE A 172 6.68 -28.98 14.96
N ARG A 173 6.08 -29.72 14.03
CA ARG A 173 6.09 -31.18 13.95
C ARG A 173 6.84 -31.61 12.69
N TYR A 174 8.14 -31.73 12.85
CA TYR A 174 9.04 -32.25 11.83
C TYR A 174 8.97 -33.77 11.73
N ASP A 175 9.55 -34.34 10.68
CA ASP A 175 9.52 -35.78 10.40
C ASP A 175 8.09 -36.37 10.38
N THR A 176 7.10 -35.53 10.08
CA THR A 176 5.68 -35.87 10.09
C THR A 176 5.09 -35.58 8.73
N GLU A 177 4.98 -36.62 7.90
CA GLU A 177 4.34 -36.53 6.59
C GLU A 177 2.81 -36.63 6.72
N ILE A 178 2.10 -35.60 6.25
CA ILE A 178 0.66 -35.64 6.09
C ILE A 178 0.35 -36.29 4.75
N THR A 179 -0.18 -37.52 4.79
CA THR A 179 -0.55 -38.29 3.60
C THR A 179 -2.01 -38.10 3.18
N GLY A 180 -2.85 -37.56 4.07
CA GLY A 180 -4.25 -37.28 3.80
C GLY A 180 -4.85 -36.26 4.76
N LEU A 181 -5.85 -35.52 4.28
CA LEU A 181 -6.45 -34.41 5.03
C LEU A 181 -7.21 -34.83 6.29
N GLY A 182 -7.63 -36.09 6.40
CA GLY A 182 -8.31 -36.61 7.60
C GLY A 182 -7.44 -36.51 8.87
N ALA A 183 -6.11 -36.51 8.75
CA ALA A 183 -5.21 -36.27 9.87
C ALA A 183 -5.29 -34.84 10.44
N LEU A 184 -5.94 -33.93 9.71
CA LEU A 184 -6.07 -32.51 10.04
C LEU A 184 -7.51 -32.13 10.36
N ASP A 185 -8.39 -33.10 10.66
CA ASP A 185 -9.81 -32.82 10.87
C ASP A 185 -10.11 -31.96 12.10
N ASP A 186 -9.26 -32.06 13.14
CA ASP A 186 -9.34 -31.28 14.38
C ASP A 186 -8.91 -29.81 14.24
N TYR A 187 -8.50 -29.38 13.05
CA TYR A 187 -8.08 -28.01 12.77
C TYR A 187 -9.20 -27.23 12.06
N ASP A 188 -9.39 -25.97 12.48
CA ASP A 188 -10.42 -25.07 11.94
C ASP A 188 -10.08 -24.57 10.53
N ALA A 189 -8.78 -24.49 10.21
CA ALA A 189 -8.29 -24.17 8.87
C ALA A 189 -6.95 -24.88 8.59
N VAL A 190 -6.70 -25.15 7.30
CA VAL A 190 -5.49 -25.81 6.81
C VAL A 190 -4.90 -25.01 5.66
N TYR A 191 -3.61 -24.68 5.73
CA TYR A 191 -2.85 -24.15 4.62
C TYR A 191 -1.85 -25.18 4.11
N VAL A 192 -1.91 -25.53 2.82
CA VAL A 192 -1.03 -26.51 2.20
C VAL A 192 -0.03 -25.81 1.29
N ALA A 193 1.25 -25.92 1.65
CA ALA A 193 2.40 -25.33 0.96
C ALA A 193 3.54 -26.37 0.85
N THR A 194 3.22 -27.53 0.27
CA THR A 194 4.11 -28.71 0.20
C THR A 194 5.21 -28.62 -0.86
N GLY A 195 5.27 -27.50 -1.61
CA GLY A 195 6.25 -27.24 -2.66
C GLY A 195 5.89 -27.82 -4.03
N ARG A 196 6.70 -27.51 -5.07
CA ARG A 196 6.41 -27.80 -6.50
C ARG A 196 6.13 -29.27 -6.85
N SER A 197 6.58 -30.21 -6.02
CA SER A 197 6.33 -31.65 -6.20
C SER A 197 5.72 -32.27 -4.94
N GLY A 198 5.07 -31.45 -4.12
CA GLY A 198 4.37 -31.87 -2.92
C GLY A 198 2.96 -32.39 -3.23
N ALA A 199 2.35 -33.03 -2.25
CA ALA A 199 0.95 -33.43 -2.34
C ALA A 199 0.03 -32.21 -2.27
N ASP A 200 -0.93 -32.14 -3.19
CA ASP A 200 -2.07 -31.21 -3.20
C ASP A 200 -3.35 -31.83 -2.62
N PHE A 201 -3.30 -33.12 -2.27
CA PHE A 201 -4.42 -33.93 -1.79
C PHE A 201 -5.61 -33.98 -2.76
N GLY A 202 -5.37 -33.85 -4.06
CA GLY A 202 -6.41 -33.83 -5.10
C GLY A 202 -7.25 -32.55 -5.14
N LEU A 203 -6.78 -31.47 -4.49
CA LEU A 203 -7.54 -30.21 -4.40
C LEU A 203 -7.10 -29.16 -5.43
N LEU A 204 -5.98 -29.36 -6.13
CA LEU A 204 -5.41 -28.36 -7.04
C LEU A 204 -6.36 -28.03 -8.21
N ASP A 205 -7.12 -29.01 -8.71
CA ASP A 205 -8.12 -28.81 -9.77
C ASP A 205 -9.25 -27.85 -9.37
N SER A 206 -9.51 -27.73 -8.06
CA SER A 206 -10.53 -26.85 -7.47
C SER A 206 -9.97 -25.56 -6.89
N TRP A 207 -8.68 -25.28 -7.10
CA TRP A 207 -8.00 -24.15 -6.50
C TRP A 207 -8.40 -22.82 -7.14
N ASP A 208 -8.86 -21.88 -6.33
CA ASP A 208 -9.07 -20.49 -6.72
C ASP A 208 -7.84 -19.66 -6.36
N ARG A 209 -7.11 -19.16 -7.36
CA ARG A 209 -5.94 -18.29 -7.15
C ARG A 209 -6.27 -17.00 -6.40
N ALA A 210 -7.46 -16.44 -6.57
CA ALA A 210 -7.79 -15.14 -6.01
C ALA A 210 -7.96 -15.20 -4.49
N LEU A 211 -8.58 -16.29 -4.00
CA LEU A 211 -8.88 -16.51 -2.58
C LEU A 211 -8.05 -17.63 -1.95
N LEU A 212 -7.22 -18.32 -2.72
CA LEU A 212 -6.43 -19.48 -2.31
C LEU A 212 -7.28 -20.65 -1.79
N THR A 213 -8.59 -20.61 -1.97
CA THR A 213 -9.55 -21.62 -1.50
C THR A 213 -9.58 -22.85 -2.41
N THR A 214 -10.16 -23.92 -1.91
CA THR A 214 -10.41 -25.16 -2.67
C THR A 214 -11.89 -25.56 -2.57
N SER A 215 -12.24 -26.69 -3.17
CA SER A 215 -13.53 -27.35 -2.95
C SER A 215 -13.82 -27.68 -1.48
N ASN A 216 -12.78 -27.80 -0.65
CA ASN A 216 -12.93 -27.89 0.80
C ASN A 216 -12.80 -26.48 1.43
N PRO A 217 -13.87 -25.93 2.04
CA PRO A 217 -13.88 -24.54 2.50
C PRO A 217 -12.86 -24.23 3.62
N LYS A 218 -12.39 -25.23 4.37
CA LYS A 218 -11.35 -25.04 5.41
C LYS A 218 -9.92 -25.22 4.88
N VAL A 219 -9.72 -25.63 3.62
CA VAL A 219 -8.40 -25.94 3.06
C VAL A 219 -8.01 -24.93 1.98
N PHE A 220 -6.82 -24.34 2.17
CA PHE A 220 -6.23 -23.34 1.31
C PHE A 220 -4.92 -23.86 0.71
N LEU A 221 -4.65 -23.60 -0.57
CA LEU A 221 -3.40 -23.97 -1.23
C LEU A 221 -2.58 -22.74 -1.60
N GLY A 222 -1.25 -22.85 -1.57
CA GLY A 222 -0.37 -21.83 -2.10
C GLY A 222 1.09 -22.24 -2.09
N GLY A 223 1.97 -21.25 -2.25
CA GLY A 223 3.40 -21.47 -2.35
C GLY A 223 3.82 -22.06 -3.70
N GLU A 224 5.00 -22.69 -3.75
CA GLU A 224 5.51 -23.27 -5.00
C GLU A 224 4.66 -24.47 -5.50
N LEU A 225 3.78 -25.04 -4.65
CA LEU A 225 2.82 -26.09 -5.03
C LEU A 225 1.93 -25.65 -6.18
N THR A 226 1.58 -24.38 -6.24
CA THR A 226 0.66 -23.82 -7.24
C THR A 226 1.37 -23.31 -8.49
N GLY A 227 2.68 -23.61 -8.63
CA GLY A 227 3.50 -23.25 -9.79
C GLY A 227 4.28 -21.94 -9.66
N GLU A 228 4.01 -21.15 -8.63
CA GLU A 228 4.64 -19.84 -8.39
C GLU A 228 6.15 -19.92 -8.17
N ASP A 229 6.84 -18.80 -8.42
CA ASP A 229 8.23 -18.63 -8.00
C ASP A 229 8.33 -18.41 -6.48
N LEU A 230 9.55 -18.47 -5.95
CA LEU A 230 9.81 -18.38 -4.51
C LEU A 230 9.28 -17.07 -3.87
N MET A 231 9.43 -15.93 -4.54
CA MET A 231 9.04 -14.64 -3.96
C MET A 231 7.52 -14.49 -3.93
N GLU A 232 6.85 -14.89 -5.02
CA GLU A 232 5.39 -14.99 -5.04
C GLU A 232 4.88 -16.02 -4.04
N ALA A 233 5.55 -17.16 -3.89
CA ALA A 233 5.20 -18.18 -2.91
C ALA A 233 5.21 -17.64 -1.46
N ILE A 234 6.24 -16.88 -1.08
CA ILE A 234 6.33 -16.24 0.25
C ILE A 234 5.24 -15.17 0.39
N ALA A 235 5.02 -14.34 -0.64
CA ALA A 235 4.00 -13.31 -0.63
C ALA A 235 2.58 -13.91 -0.47
N LEU A 236 2.28 -14.99 -1.21
CA LEU A 236 1.04 -15.76 -1.08
C LEU A 236 0.89 -16.40 0.29
N GLY A 237 1.98 -16.86 0.91
CA GLY A 237 1.94 -17.36 2.29
C GLY A 237 1.48 -16.27 3.28
N ASN A 238 2.04 -15.08 3.18
CA ASN A 238 1.61 -13.94 3.99
C ASN A 238 0.15 -13.54 3.68
N GLU A 239 -0.26 -13.57 2.42
CA GLU A 239 -1.64 -13.28 2.01
C GLU A 239 -2.64 -14.31 2.49
N ALA A 240 -2.29 -15.60 2.43
CA ALA A 240 -3.08 -16.71 2.94
C ALA A 240 -3.44 -16.50 4.41
N SER A 241 -2.52 -15.99 5.23
CA SER A 241 -2.82 -15.69 6.65
C SER A 241 -3.98 -14.70 6.82
N LYS A 242 -4.13 -13.72 5.92
CA LYS A 242 -5.20 -12.72 5.96
C LYS A 242 -6.52 -13.31 5.49
N ILE A 243 -6.46 -14.14 4.44
CA ILE A 243 -7.65 -14.80 3.89
C ILE A 243 -8.19 -15.84 4.88
N ILE A 244 -7.32 -16.67 5.47
CA ILE A 244 -7.67 -17.63 6.51
C ILE A 244 -8.30 -16.91 7.72
N GLU A 245 -7.72 -15.78 8.17
CA GLU A 245 -8.33 -15.00 9.24
C GLU A 245 -9.75 -14.53 8.88
N SER A 246 -9.97 -14.02 7.66
CA SER A 246 -11.31 -13.62 7.23
C SER A 246 -12.31 -14.78 7.19
N TYR A 247 -11.85 -15.96 6.77
CA TYR A 247 -12.65 -17.18 6.79
C TYR A 247 -13.01 -17.60 8.22
N LEU A 248 -12.06 -17.61 9.14
CA LEU A 248 -12.29 -17.98 10.54
C LEU A 248 -13.25 -17.01 11.25
N LEU A 249 -13.25 -15.73 10.87
CA LEU A 249 -14.10 -14.71 11.50
C LEU A 249 -15.50 -14.63 10.88
N ALA A 250 -15.63 -14.78 9.57
CA ALA A 250 -16.88 -14.54 8.83
C ALA A 250 -17.50 -15.80 8.21
N GLY A 251 -16.82 -16.95 8.30
CA GLY A 251 -17.20 -18.20 7.62
C GLY A 251 -17.01 -18.18 6.10
N LYS A 252 -16.47 -17.08 5.54
CA LYS A 252 -16.22 -16.90 4.11
C LYS A 252 -14.85 -16.27 3.90
N ALA A 253 -14.06 -16.87 3.02
CA ALA A 253 -12.80 -16.31 2.57
C ALA A 253 -13.06 -15.00 1.80
N SER A 254 -12.30 -13.97 2.15
CA SER A 254 -12.34 -12.69 1.45
C SER A 254 -10.94 -12.12 1.34
N ARG A 255 -10.71 -11.34 0.30
CA ARG A 255 -9.44 -10.67 0.05
C ARG A 255 -9.68 -9.17 -0.02
N ALA A 256 -8.96 -8.42 0.80
CA ALA A 256 -8.92 -6.97 0.66
C ALA A 256 -8.34 -6.64 -0.73
N PRO A 257 -8.88 -5.64 -1.46
CA PRO A 257 -8.34 -5.26 -2.75
C PRO A 257 -6.83 -4.99 -2.64
N GLY A 258 -6.05 -5.82 -3.31
CA GLY A 258 -4.61 -5.65 -3.41
C GLY A 258 -4.26 -4.57 -4.44
N PRO A 259 -3.01 -4.10 -4.47
CA PRO A 259 -2.54 -3.20 -5.51
C PRO A 259 -2.64 -3.92 -6.87
N ASP A 260 -3.42 -3.34 -7.79
CA ASP A 260 -3.56 -3.87 -9.15
C ASP A 260 -2.25 -3.68 -9.92
N ARG A 261 -1.63 -4.81 -10.30
CA ARG A 261 -0.33 -4.85 -11.00
C ARG A 261 -0.39 -4.23 -12.39
N THR A 262 -1.55 -4.05 -13.00
CA THR A 262 -1.64 -3.28 -14.25
C THR A 262 -1.19 -1.83 -14.08
N ASN A 263 -1.22 -1.31 -12.84
CA ASN A 263 -0.75 0.04 -12.53
C ASN A 263 0.79 0.19 -12.52
N CYS A 264 1.54 -0.90 -12.71
CA CYS A 264 3.00 -0.86 -12.88
C CYS A 264 3.44 -0.06 -14.12
N GLU A 265 2.54 0.13 -15.10
CA GLU A 265 2.82 0.85 -16.35
C GLU A 265 2.55 2.36 -16.24
N ARG A 266 2.08 2.84 -15.09
CA ARG A 266 1.80 4.27 -14.90
C ARG A 266 3.09 5.08 -14.97
N TYR A 267 3.12 5.99 -15.94
CA TYR A 267 4.25 6.87 -16.18
C TYR A 267 4.03 8.25 -15.55
N LEU A 268 5.07 8.76 -14.89
CA LEU A 268 5.20 10.17 -14.55
C LEU A 268 6.41 10.75 -15.29
N ARG A 269 6.21 11.96 -15.81
CA ARG A 269 7.19 12.91 -16.30
C ARG A 269 7.93 13.45 -15.09
N HIS A 270 9.25 13.42 -15.20
CA HIS A 270 10.18 13.92 -14.20
C HIS A 270 10.92 15.12 -14.78
N ASP A 271 10.16 16.13 -15.21
CA ASP A 271 10.70 17.31 -15.87
C ASP A 271 11.61 18.09 -14.90
N GLY A 272 12.86 18.33 -15.28
CA GLY A 272 13.86 19.00 -14.43
C GLY A 272 14.67 18.10 -13.52
N GLU A 273 14.38 16.79 -13.46
CA GLU A 273 15.22 15.83 -12.75
C GLU A 273 16.55 15.58 -13.48
N ALA A 274 17.64 15.52 -12.71
CA ALA A 274 18.97 15.28 -13.24
C ALA A 274 19.31 13.78 -13.29
N LYS A 275 20.06 13.40 -14.33
CA LYS A 275 20.69 12.09 -14.40
C LYS A 275 21.66 11.90 -13.24
N LYS A 276 21.58 10.74 -12.57
CA LYS A 276 22.49 10.31 -11.51
C LYS A 276 22.86 8.85 -11.75
N PRO A 277 24.13 8.54 -12.05
CA PRO A 277 24.58 7.18 -12.33
C PRO A 277 24.39 6.25 -11.12
N LEU A 278 24.36 4.95 -11.37
CA LEU A 278 24.31 3.92 -10.33
C LEU A 278 25.53 4.03 -9.42
N VAL A 279 25.29 4.03 -8.10
CA VAL A 279 26.39 4.01 -7.13
C VAL A 279 27.10 2.67 -7.24
N GLN A 280 28.42 2.71 -7.44
CA GLN A 280 29.24 1.50 -7.47
C GLN A 280 29.64 1.12 -6.04
N LYS A 281 29.60 -0.18 -5.74
CA LYS A 281 30.09 -0.72 -4.46
C LYS A 281 31.62 -0.53 -4.39
N SER A 282 32.14 -0.05 -3.27
CA SER A 282 33.55 -0.23 -2.92
C SER A 282 33.87 -1.73 -2.75
N GLU A 283 35.15 -2.14 -2.88
CA GLU A 283 35.67 -3.52 -3.02
C GLU A 283 35.09 -4.62 -2.08
N GLY A 284 33.79 -4.90 -2.18
CA GLY A 284 33.04 -5.81 -1.32
C GLY A 284 31.64 -6.10 -1.86
N GLU A 285 30.97 -7.08 -1.27
CA GLU A 285 29.69 -7.58 -1.79
C GLU A 285 28.47 -6.72 -1.41
N VAL A 286 28.61 -5.85 -0.40
CA VAL A 286 27.51 -5.07 0.20
C VAL A 286 27.89 -3.59 0.28
N TYR A 287 26.94 -2.70 -0.04
CA TYR A 287 27.13 -1.25 0.11
C TYR A 287 27.61 -0.86 1.51
N THR A 288 28.49 0.13 1.55
CA THR A 288 28.76 0.89 2.77
C THR A 288 27.52 1.70 3.17
N GLU A 289 27.50 2.21 4.40
CA GLU A 289 26.38 3.04 4.88
C GLU A 289 26.16 4.28 3.99
N GLU A 290 27.25 4.92 3.56
CA GLU A 290 27.21 6.12 2.73
C GLU A 290 26.82 5.81 1.28
N GLU A 291 27.30 4.69 0.73
CA GLU A 291 26.89 4.23 -0.61
C GLU A 291 25.39 3.91 -0.66
N ALA A 292 24.87 3.20 0.35
CA ALA A 292 23.46 2.88 0.42
C ALA A 292 22.58 4.12 0.59
N LYS A 293 23.01 5.11 1.39
CA LYS A 293 22.33 6.41 1.50
C LYS A 293 22.32 7.14 0.16
N ALA A 294 23.45 7.20 -0.52
CA ALA A 294 23.60 7.87 -1.82
C ALA A 294 22.74 7.20 -2.90
N GLU A 295 22.73 5.87 -2.95
CA GLU A 295 21.93 5.10 -3.90
C GLU A 295 20.43 5.29 -3.64
N ALA A 296 19.98 5.23 -2.38
CA ALA A 296 18.60 5.50 -2.03
C ALA A 296 18.18 6.96 -2.33
N ALA A 297 19.09 7.92 -2.20
CA ALA A 297 18.87 9.33 -2.52
C ALA A 297 18.71 9.61 -4.03
N ARG A 298 18.96 8.62 -4.90
CA ARG A 298 18.60 8.69 -6.31
C ARG A 298 17.10 8.50 -6.54
N CYS A 299 16.32 8.02 -5.58
CA CYS A 299 14.88 7.86 -5.77
C CYS A 299 14.17 9.20 -6.02
N PHE A 300 13.38 9.31 -7.10
CA PHE A 300 12.56 10.49 -7.39
C PHE A 300 11.35 10.66 -6.46
N GLN A 301 11.07 9.68 -5.59
CA GLN A 301 9.87 9.69 -4.75
C GLN A 301 8.58 9.87 -5.60
N CYS A 302 8.51 9.15 -6.73
CA CYS A 302 7.50 9.31 -7.77
C CYS A 302 6.07 9.40 -7.19
N ASP A 303 5.48 10.59 -7.23
CA ASP A 303 4.07 10.84 -6.91
C ASP A 303 3.55 11.91 -7.87
N CYS A 304 2.31 11.77 -8.34
CA CYS A 304 1.77 12.69 -9.35
C CYS A 304 1.45 14.05 -8.71
N ASP A 305 2.08 15.14 -9.15
CA ASP A 305 1.81 16.48 -8.64
C ASP A 305 1.47 17.52 -9.73
N TYR A 306 1.30 17.12 -10.99
CA TYR A 306 1.21 18.07 -12.11
C TYR A 306 0.14 19.15 -11.96
N CYS A 307 -1.06 18.76 -11.48
CA CYS A 307 -2.14 19.71 -11.29
C CYS A 307 -1.79 20.75 -10.21
N GLU A 308 -1.05 20.35 -9.17
CA GLU A 308 -0.56 21.23 -8.12
C GLU A 308 0.60 22.09 -8.65
N ALA A 309 1.59 21.48 -9.30
CA ALA A 309 2.71 22.19 -9.92
C ALA A 309 2.26 23.29 -10.90
N SER A 310 1.11 23.10 -11.56
CA SER A 310 0.57 24.03 -12.56
C SER A 310 -0.56 24.94 -12.05
N CYS A 311 -0.96 24.85 -10.77
CA CYS A 311 -2.10 25.62 -10.24
C CYS A 311 -1.76 26.35 -8.93
N GLU A 312 -1.71 27.68 -8.98
CA GLU A 312 -1.38 28.51 -7.81
C GLU A 312 -2.38 28.33 -6.65
N MET A 313 -3.66 28.12 -6.98
CA MET A 313 -4.69 27.83 -5.97
C MET A 313 -4.34 26.52 -5.22
N LEU A 314 -4.10 25.42 -5.95
CA LEU A 314 -3.78 24.14 -5.31
C LEU A 314 -2.49 24.22 -4.49
N LYS A 315 -1.46 24.95 -4.95
CA LYS A 315 -0.24 25.21 -4.18
C LYS A 315 -0.51 25.96 -2.88
N SER A 316 -1.36 27.00 -2.94
CA SER A 316 -1.68 27.84 -1.77
C SER A 316 -2.44 27.05 -0.70
N PHE A 317 -3.43 26.25 -1.10
CA PHE A 317 -4.19 25.42 -0.16
C PHE A 317 -3.48 24.12 0.25
N ARG A 318 -2.45 23.69 -0.49
CA ARG A 318 -1.68 22.44 -0.27
C ARG A 318 -2.58 21.21 -0.16
N LYS A 319 -3.58 21.14 -1.03
CA LYS A 319 -4.60 20.09 -1.03
C LYS A 319 -4.53 19.26 -2.30
N LYS A 320 -4.49 17.94 -2.09
CA LYS A 320 -4.42 16.95 -3.15
C LYS A 320 -5.83 16.66 -3.71
N PRO A 321 -5.96 16.26 -4.98
CA PRO A 321 -7.24 16.03 -5.64
C PRO A 321 -8.22 15.15 -4.85
N LYS A 322 -7.78 13.97 -4.38
CA LYS A 322 -8.64 13.04 -3.62
C LYS A 322 -9.17 13.66 -2.32
N LYS A 323 -8.33 14.43 -1.63
CA LYS A 323 -8.74 15.13 -0.40
C LYS A 323 -9.78 16.21 -0.71
N LEU A 324 -9.60 16.94 -1.81
CA LEU A 324 -10.56 17.96 -2.24
C LEU A 324 -11.92 17.35 -2.61
N GLY A 325 -11.95 16.17 -3.25
CA GLY A 325 -13.19 15.42 -3.50
C GLY A 325 -13.96 15.07 -2.21
N LEU A 326 -13.26 14.62 -1.18
CA LEU A 326 -13.87 14.31 0.12
C LEU A 326 -14.38 15.58 0.83
N GLU A 327 -13.62 16.67 0.75
CA GLU A 327 -13.98 17.93 1.38
C GLU A 327 -15.15 18.62 0.69
N VAL A 328 -15.25 18.56 -0.64
CA VAL A 328 -16.43 19.02 -1.40
C VAL A 328 -17.69 18.28 -0.92
N PHE A 329 -17.61 16.96 -0.75
CA PHE A 329 -18.70 16.18 -0.17
C PHE A 329 -19.07 16.64 1.24
N THR A 330 -18.07 16.83 2.10
CA THR A 330 -18.27 17.26 3.48
C THR A 330 -18.90 18.66 3.54
N ASP A 331 -18.45 19.57 2.69
CA ASP A 331 -18.90 20.97 2.64
C ASP A 331 -20.36 21.10 2.15
N SER A 332 -20.77 20.25 1.20
CA SER A 332 -22.17 20.14 0.74
C SER A 332 -23.08 19.50 1.78
N SER A 333 -22.57 18.55 2.56
CA SER A 333 -23.36 17.83 3.58
C SER A 333 -23.47 18.57 4.90
N ALA A 334 -22.55 19.51 5.17
CA ALA A 334 -22.54 20.29 6.40
C ALA A 334 -23.60 21.40 6.33
N ASN A 335 -24.75 21.17 6.96
CA ASN A 335 -25.76 22.20 7.27
C ASN A 335 -25.30 23.14 8.41
N SER A 336 -24.02 23.51 8.38
CA SER A 336 -23.35 24.19 9.46
C SER A 336 -23.30 25.68 9.14
N LEU A 337 -23.78 26.49 10.09
CA LEU A 337 -23.44 27.92 10.24
C LEU A 337 -21.90 28.16 10.29
N VAL A 338 -21.13 27.07 10.31
CA VAL A 338 -19.68 26.97 10.26
C VAL A 338 -19.29 26.02 9.11
N SER A 339 -19.70 26.26 7.86
CA SER A 339 -18.77 25.90 6.78
C SER A 339 -17.55 26.75 7.06
N THR A 340 -16.47 26.17 7.59
CA THR A 340 -15.27 26.95 7.93
C THR A 340 -14.91 27.79 6.71
N HIS A 341 -14.80 29.12 6.87
CA HIS A 341 -14.53 30.06 5.77
C HIS A 341 -13.45 29.56 4.79
N THR A 342 -12.51 28.76 5.28
CA THR A 342 -11.49 28.03 4.54
C THR A 342 -12.04 27.14 3.40
N LEU A 343 -13.04 26.29 3.64
CA LEU A 343 -13.60 25.37 2.62
C LEU A 343 -14.36 26.13 1.54
N THR A 344 -15.19 27.10 1.94
CA THR A 344 -15.87 27.99 0.99
C THR A 344 -14.85 28.80 0.19
N ARG A 345 -13.82 29.37 0.83
CA ARG A 345 -12.79 30.13 0.14
C ARG A 345 -12.07 29.26 -0.90
N GLU A 346 -11.76 28.01 -0.58
CA GLU A 346 -11.13 27.08 -1.52
C GLU A 346 -12.02 26.81 -2.72
N THR A 347 -13.27 26.37 -2.50
CA THR A 347 -14.23 26.06 -3.57
C THR A 347 -14.43 27.25 -4.51
N TYR A 348 -14.41 28.48 -3.98
CA TYR A 348 -14.60 29.71 -4.76
C TYR A 348 -13.30 30.39 -5.23
N SER A 349 -12.12 29.90 -4.85
CA SER A 349 -10.83 30.43 -5.35
C SER A 349 -10.50 29.94 -6.76
N CYS A 350 -11.09 28.83 -7.21
CA CYS A 350 -10.87 28.30 -8.55
C CYS A 350 -11.47 29.22 -9.62
N ASN A 351 -10.71 29.54 -10.66
CA ASN A 351 -11.20 30.30 -11.81
C ASN A 351 -11.81 29.42 -12.91
N ILE A 352 -11.82 28.10 -12.74
CA ILE A 352 -12.34 27.11 -13.71
C ILE A 352 -11.64 27.27 -15.08
N CYS A 353 -10.34 27.56 -15.08
CA CYS A 353 -9.57 27.70 -16.33
C CYS A 353 -9.34 26.38 -17.09
N GLY A 354 -9.67 25.23 -16.50
CA GLY A 354 -9.46 23.91 -17.12
C GLY A 354 -8.00 23.45 -17.19
N HIS A 355 -7.04 24.25 -16.72
CA HIS A 355 -5.62 23.92 -16.85
C HIS A 355 -5.24 22.62 -16.13
N CYS A 356 -5.82 22.36 -14.96
CA CYS A 356 -5.61 21.11 -14.23
C CYS A 356 -5.98 19.86 -15.04
N LYS A 357 -7.06 19.90 -15.82
CA LYS A 357 -7.47 18.83 -16.73
C LYS A 357 -6.49 18.68 -17.89
N ALA A 358 -6.08 19.80 -18.49
CA ALA A 358 -5.17 19.82 -19.63
C ALA A 358 -3.80 19.20 -19.31
N VAL A 359 -3.29 19.38 -18.09
CA VAL A 359 -2.00 18.80 -17.66
C VAL A 359 -2.12 17.41 -17.05
N CYS A 360 -3.32 16.98 -16.64
CA CYS A 360 -3.52 15.72 -15.92
C CYS A 360 -3.40 14.51 -16.87
N PRO A 361 -2.57 13.50 -16.56
CA PRO A 361 -2.39 12.32 -17.42
C PRO A 361 -3.65 11.44 -17.52
N VAL A 362 -4.59 11.62 -16.60
CA VAL A 362 -5.83 10.83 -16.49
C VAL A 362 -7.08 11.72 -16.58
N ASN A 363 -6.93 12.95 -17.07
CA ASN A 363 -8.01 13.89 -17.32
C ASN A 363 -8.91 14.18 -16.09
N VAL A 364 -8.32 14.30 -14.90
CA VAL A 364 -9.03 14.77 -13.69
C VAL A 364 -9.22 16.28 -13.79
N ASP A 365 -10.46 16.74 -13.66
CA ASP A 365 -10.82 18.16 -13.70
C ASP A 365 -11.24 18.64 -12.30
N MET A 366 -10.35 19.39 -11.65
CA MET A 366 -10.64 20.01 -10.37
C MET A 366 -11.60 21.20 -10.52
N GLY A 367 -11.61 21.86 -11.67
CA GLY A 367 -12.54 22.95 -11.97
C GLY A 367 -13.98 22.44 -12.00
N ASP A 368 -14.22 21.33 -12.69
CA ASP A 368 -15.55 20.71 -12.75
C ASP A 368 -16.02 20.23 -11.37
N LEU A 369 -15.13 19.61 -10.58
CA LEU A 369 -15.45 19.21 -9.20
C LEU A 369 -15.88 20.41 -8.33
N LEU A 370 -15.11 21.50 -8.39
CA LEU A 370 -15.40 22.70 -7.60
C LEU A 370 -16.65 23.42 -8.13
N GLN A 371 -16.88 23.45 -9.44
CA GLN A 371 -18.10 23.99 -10.03
C GLN A 371 -19.33 23.17 -9.64
N PHE A 372 -19.22 21.84 -9.62
CA PHE A 372 -20.26 20.95 -9.11
C PHE A 372 -20.64 21.29 -7.67
N SER A 373 -19.64 21.47 -6.80
CA SER A 373 -19.85 21.94 -5.42
C SER A 373 -20.60 23.28 -5.37
N ARG A 374 -20.20 24.28 -6.17
CA ARG A 374 -20.87 25.58 -6.22
C ARG A 374 -22.35 25.45 -6.60
N THR A 375 -22.63 24.70 -7.67
CA THR A 375 -23.99 24.50 -8.18
C THR A 375 -24.88 23.80 -7.16
N ASP A 376 -24.37 22.73 -6.53
CA ASP A 376 -25.10 21.99 -5.51
C ASP A 376 -25.40 22.86 -4.27
N ARG A 377 -24.44 23.67 -3.81
CA ARG A 377 -24.66 24.60 -2.69
C ARG A 377 -25.71 25.66 -2.98
N VAL A 378 -25.73 26.21 -4.19
CA VAL A 378 -26.76 27.17 -4.61
C VAL A 378 -28.13 26.49 -4.68
N ALA A 379 -28.20 25.27 -5.22
CA ALA A 379 -29.45 24.50 -5.30
C ALA A 379 -30.02 24.16 -3.91
N GLN A 380 -29.16 23.93 -2.91
CA GLN A 380 -29.54 23.70 -1.52
C GLN A 380 -29.85 24.99 -0.73
N GLY A 381 -29.67 26.18 -1.32
CA GLY A 381 -29.86 27.46 -0.65
C GLY A 381 -28.78 27.80 0.37
N LEU A 382 -27.64 27.09 0.35
CA LEU A 382 -26.50 27.31 1.27
C LEU A 382 -25.58 28.47 0.83
N GLN A 383 -25.73 28.95 -0.40
CA GLN A 383 -24.97 30.05 -0.99
C GLN A 383 -25.83 30.85 -1.97
N VAL A 384 -25.42 32.10 -2.22
CA VAL A 384 -26.06 32.96 -3.24
C VAL A 384 -25.52 32.65 -4.65
N PRO A 385 -26.33 32.80 -5.72
CA PRO A 385 -25.92 32.51 -7.10
C PRO A 385 -24.67 33.27 -7.56
N ALA A 386 -24.44 34.46 -7.02
CA ALA A 386 -23.24 35.24 -7.25
C ALA A 386 -22.78 35.91 -5.95
N PHE A 387 -21.48 35.83 -5.63
CA PHE A 387 -20.91 36.59 -4.50
C PHE A 387 -21.08 38.11 -4.68
N HIS A 388 -21.22 38.56 -5.93
CA HIS A 388 -21.47 39.95 -6.27
C HIS A 388 -22.96 40.29 -6.40
N ASP A 389 -23.87 39.35 -6.15
CA ASP A 389 -25.32 39.62 -6.13
C ASP A 389 -25.65 40.66 -5.06
N TYR A 390 -24.98 40.63 -3.90
CA TYR A 390 -25.08 41.70 -2.91
C TYR A 390 -24.67 43.06 -3.51
N TRP A 391 -23.52 43.13 -4.17
CA TRP A 391 -23.01 44.38 -4.76
C TRP A 391 -23.88 44.86 -5.92
N LEU A 392 -24.42 43.95 -6.74
CA LEU A 392 -25.35 44.29 -7.81
C LEU A 392 -26.69 44.79 -7.26
N ARG A 393 -27.25 44.12 -6.25
CA ARG A 393 -28.47 44.58 -5.57
C ARG A 393 -28.26 45.91 -4.86
N GLU A 394 -27.08 46.12 -4.29
CA GLU A 394 -26.69 47.40 -3.68
C GLU A 394 -26.54 48.49 -4.76
N MET A 395 -25.90 48.20 -5.89
CA MET A 395 -25.82 49.14 -7.03
C MET A 395 -27.20 49.45 -7.61
N ASP A 396 -28.05 48.44 -7.82
CA ASP A 396 -29.42 48.59 -8.28
C ASP A 396 -30.24 49.42 -7.29
N PHE A 397 -30.18 49.10 -5.99
CA PHE A 397 -30.86 49.89 -4.96
C PHE A 397 -30.41 51.35 -4.96
N ASN A 398 -29.09 51.60 -5.04
CA ASN A 398 -28.51 52.94 -5.10
C ASN A 398 -28.93 53.74 -6.36
N SER A 399 -29.44 53.07 -7.40
CA SER A 399 -29.98 53.73 -8.59
C SER A 399 -31.48 54.09 -8.48
N THR A 400 -32.16 53.69 -7.40
CA THR A 400 -33.58 54.00 -7.15
C THR A 400 -33.78 55.19 -6.23
N GLU A 401 -34.99 55.79 -6.21
CA GLU A 401 -35.34 56.84 -5.23
C GLU A 401 -35.24 56.37 -3.78
N GLY A 402 -35.31 55.05 -3.53
CA GLY A 402 -35.17 54.44 -2.21
C GLY A 402 -33.78 54.66 -1.58
N ALA A 403 -32.74 54.90 -2.39
CA ALA A 403 -31.40 55.22 -1.92
C ALA A 403 -31.35 56.54 -1.11
N TYR A 404 -32.23 57.49 -1.44
CA TYR A 404 -32.33 58.77 -0.74
C TYR A 404 -33.14 58.67 0.57
N ALA A 405 -33.81 57.54 0.82
CA ALA A 405 -34.80 57.40 1.88
C ALA A 405 -34.35 56.61 3.12
N SER A 406 -33.15 55.98 3.15
CA SER A 406 -32.64 55.43 4.42
C SER A 406 -31.12 55.26 4.49
N ALA A 407 -30.51 55.81 5.54
CA ALA A 407 -29.30 55.25 6.14
C ALA A 407 -29.71 54.13 7.13
N PRO A 408 -28.95 53.03 7.27
CA PRO A 408 -29.21 52.05 8.33
C PRO A 408 -29.19 52.75 9.68
N LYS A 409 -30.20 52.48 10.53
CA LYS A 409 -30.13 52.85 11.94
C LYS A 409 -28.92 52.14 12.55
N GLY A 410 -27.81 52.87 12.70
CA GLY A 410 -26.70 52.45 13.53
C GLY A 410 -27.22 52.05 14.90
N LYS A 411 -26.67 50.96 15.45
CA LYS A 411 -26.94 50.47 16.81
C LYS A 411 -27.03 51.65 17.78
N LYS A 412 -28.15 51.75 18.52
CA LYS A 412 -28.13 52.48 19.79
C LYS A 412 -27.08 51.82 20.69
N ALA A 413 -26.22 52.65 21.27
CA ALA A 413 -25.20 52.26 22.25
C ALA A 413 -25.81 51.60 23.49
#